data_AF-A0A951D024-F1
#
_entry.id   AF-A0A951D024-F1
#
_cell.length_a   1.000
_cell.length_b   1.000
_cell.length_c   1.000
_cell.angle_alpha   90.00
_cell.angle_beta   90.00
_cell.angle_gamma   90.00
#
_symmetry.space_group_name_H-M   'P 1'
#
loop_
_entity.id
_entity.type
_entity.pdbx_description
1 polymer ?
#
loop_
_entity_poly.entity_id
_entity_poly.type
_entity_poly.pdbx_seq_one_letter_code
_entity_poly.pdbx_strand_id
1 'polypeptide(L)'
;MFKSTLTTPTTAASAPVVALRDIRKVYGRGARSRTWMGRALRDLAYCGAIVVGSFVAGAVLLTGLALTVSLIFFGIGVVVWIALVLAARLITAVDRSLAGWQRGERIGAVYQRPPARGFIPVLKTLTSDPQTWKDLGWLGLTSILGFTLGLAGLLATAVALADVTLPIYYWAVSDPHTGYAVTNFGLFTVDSLGEAFAAAGIGLVLLPVAILFARGCAAAHAALAARVLGPPALQPKPIQERMTMMSSNTTTLPAEATLPAPAATHASAEADRYAGIPQYSRKKIFGVWAAAAIPMGVLSWIVAPLTKHWFHGPAPLVQSLMVWLTLGLIWQFVLVVILLKRELDSFTWPRVRDALWLRAPRDPKTGRVGGKVWWWTVPFTLAFLAWTAMPALPVPKDMDLLKFMGSHAGQHFLSGAWGWFAIIAALAVFNTLLGEELLFRGLLLPRMRGAFGKRDWIANGAIFTLYHLHLPWEIPLTFVDGIFLDAYPSRRFQSAWMGIIVHSAQSVMLIGLTLALVVK
;
A
#
# COMPACT_ATOMS: atom_id res chain seq x y z
N MET A 1 78.02 -18.44 -15.58
CA MET A 1 78.19 -19.79 -16.16
C MET A 1 77.21 -20.73 -15.45
N PHE A 2 76.25 -21.31 -16.20
CA PHE A 2 75.48 -22.54 -15.95
C PHE A 2 74.66 -22.84 -14.65
N LYS A 3 73.32 -22.88 -14.84
CA LYS A 3 72.31 -23.95 -14.60
C LYS A 3 72.08 -24.66 -13.23
N SER A 4 70.77 -24.76 -12.95
CA SER A 4 69.92 -25.83 -12.35
C SER A 4 70.12 -26.16 -10.85
N THR A 5 69.10 -26.52 -10.05
CA THR A 5 68.04 -27.50 -10.34
C THR A 5 66.81 -27.31 -9.44
N LEU A 6 65.62 -27.39 -10.05
CA LEU A 6 64.31 -27.55 -9.43
C LEU A 6 64.09 -29.02 -9.04
N THR A 7 63.55 -29.28 -7.85
CA THR A 7 62.89 -30.55 -7.51
C THR A 7 61.46 -30.28 -7.04
N THR A 8 60.51 -30.85 -7.78
CA THR A 8 59.08 -30.96 -7.49
C THR A 8 58.82 -31.91 -6.31
N PRO A 9 57.61 -31.85 -5.72
CA PRO A 9 56.84 -33.08 -5.67
C PRO A 9 55.43 -32.93 -6.24
N THR A 10 55.09 -33.97 -6.97
CA THR A 10 53.85 -34.28 -7.68
C THR A 10 52.81 -34.80 -6.70
N THR A 11 51.58 -34.27 -6.72
CA THR A 11 50.33 -35.04 -6.57
C THR A 11 49.15 -34.17 -6.98
N ALA A 12 48.73 -34.28 -8.24
CA ALA A 12 47.46 -33.76 -8.72
C ALA A 12 46.37 -34.81 -8.43
N ALA A 13 45.56 -34.57 -7.40
CA ALA A 13 44.30 -35.28 -7.21
C ALA A 13 43.22 -34.60 -8.05
N SER A 14 42.74 -35.30 -9.08
CA SER A 14 41.61 -34.89 -9.92
C SER A 14 40.30 -35.00 -9.13
N ALA A 15 39.77 -33.87 -8.66
CA ALA A 15 38.41 -33.82 -8.12
C ALA A 15 37.36 -34.03 -9.24
N PRO A 16 36.25 -34.75 -8.99
CA PRO A 16 35.29 -35.09 -10.02
C PRO A 16 34.46 -33.85 -10.40
N VAL A 17 34.65 -33.37 -11.63
CA VAL A 17 33.94 -32.23 -12.25
C VAL A 17 32.40 -32.43 -12.32
N VAL A 18 31.91 -33.64 -12.00
CA VAL A 18 30.49 -34.00 -12.08
C VAL A 18 29.67 -33.44 -10.90
N ALA A 19 30.21 -33.35 -9.68
CA ALA A 19 29.43 -32.94 -8.50
C ALA A 19 29.13 -31.42 -8.42
N LEU A 20 29.97 -30.57 -9.02
CA LEU A 20 29.79 -29.11 -9.00
C LEU A 20 28.70 -28.62 -9.97
N ARG A 21 28.33 -29.42 -10.98
CA ARG A 21 27.29 -29.07 -11.94
C ARG A 21 25.88 -29.16 -11.34
N ASP A 22 25.66 -30.11 -10.43
CA ASP A 22 24.34 -30.35 -9.84
C ASP A 22 24.01 -29.41 -8.68
N ILE A 23 25.01 -29.02 -7.87
CA ILE A 23 24.84 -28.00 -6.82
C ILE A 23 24.50 -26.63 -7.42
N ARG A 24 25.12 -26.26 -8.57
CA ARG A 24 24.84 -25.00 -9.27
C ARG A 24 23.43 -24.96 -9.87
N LYS A 25 22.87 -26.11 -10.28
CA LYS A 25 21.49 -26.22 -10.79
C LYS A 25 20.46 -26.02 -9.68
N VAL A 26 20.67 -26.60 -8.50
CA VAL A 26 19.73 -26.52 -7.37
C VAL A 26 19.72 -25.12 -6.73
N TYR A 27 20.90 -24.54 -6.46
CA TYR A 27 21.00 -23.16 -5.95
C TYR A 27 20.61 -22.10 -7.00
N GLY A 28 20.87 -22.36 -8.30
CA GLY A 28 20.49 -21.47 -9.39
C GLY A 28 18.98 -21.39 -9.62
N ARG A 29 18.21 -22.47 -9.40
CA ARG A 29 16.74 -22.46 -9.52
C ARG A 29 16.09 -21.60 -8.43
N GLY A 30 16.54 -21.70 -7.18
CA GLY A 30 16.00 -20.91 -6.06
C GLY A 30 16.31 -19.42 -6.15
N ALA A 31 17.49 -19.05 -6.67
CA ALA A 31 17.82 -17.65 -6.97
C ALA A 31 16.99 -17.13 -8.15
N ARG A 32 16.86 -17.92 -9.22
CA ARG A 32 16.08 -17.55 -10.42
C ARG A 32 14.60 -17.39 -10.11
N SER A 33 13.98 -18.28 -9.34
CA SER A 33 12.57 -18.17 -8.93
C SER A 33 12.31 -16.95 -8.04
N ARG A 34 13.20 -16.67 -7.07
CA ARG A 34 13.14 -15.43 -6.26
C ARG A 34 13.25 -14.17 -7.11
N THR A 35 14.10 -14.16 -8.14
CA THR A 35 14.17 -13.01 -9.07
C THR A 35 12.96 -12.90 -9.99
N TRP A 36 12.27 -14.00 -10.30
CA TRP A 36 11.09 -13.98 -11.15
C TRP A 36 9.88 -13.46 -10.37
N MET A 37 9.63 -13.98 -9.16
CA MET A 37 8.57 -13.49 -8.28
C MET A 37 8.74 -12.01 -7.92
N GLY A 38 9.97 -11.59 -7.59
CA GLY A 38 10.26 -10.19 -7.31
C GLY A 38 10.03 -9.27 -8.52
N ARG A 39 10.23 -9.76 -9.75
CA ARG A 39 9.92 -9.02 -10.98
C ARG A 39 8.42 -8.96 -11.23
N ALA A 40 7.71 -10.08 -11.08
CA ALA A 40 6.25 -10.13 -11.23
C ALA A 40 5.56 -9.15 -10.26
N LEU A 41 5.91 -9.19 -8.98
CA LEU A 41 5.37 -8.25 -7.99
C LEU A 41 5.68 -6.79 -8.31
N ARG A 42 6.89 -6.52 -8.83
CA ARG A 42 7.26 -5.17 -9.28
C ARG A 42 6.41 -4.71 -10.46
N ASP A 43 6.20 -5.58 -11.44
CA ASP A 43 5.42 -5.28 -12.65
C ASP A 43 3.94 -5.06 -12.28
N LEU A 44 3.37 -5.87 -11.38
CA LEU A 44 2.00 -5.67 -10.86
C LEU A 44 1.87 -4.39 -10.02
N ALA A 45 2.84 -4.10 -9.14
CA ALA A 45 2.86 -2.86 -8.37
C ALA A 45 2.97 -1.64 -9.29
N TYR A 46 3.73 -1.75 -10.38
CA TYR A 46 3.81 -0.71 -11.40
C TYR A 46 2.46 -0.53 -12.12
N CYS A 47 1.81 -1.61 -12.56
CA CYS A 47 0.46 -1.54 -13.15
C CYS A 47 -0.55 -0.86 -12.20
N GLY A 48 -0.56 -1.21 -10.91
CA GLY A 48 -1.42 -0.54 -9.91
C GLY A 48 -1.12 0.95 -9.74
N ALA A 49 0.16 1.30 -9.67
CA ALA A 49 0.55 2.71 -9.59
C ALA A 49 0.11 3.50 -10.84
N ILE A 50 0.18 2.90 -12.03
CA ILE A 50 -0.29 3.54 -13.26
C ILE A 50 -1.80 3.70 -13.25
N VAL A 51 -2.60 2.71 -12.85
CA VAL A 51 -4.07 2.85 -12.84
C VAL A 51 -4.49 4.07 -12.01
N VAL A 52 -3.96 4.17 -10.78
CA VAL A 52 -4.24 5.31 -9.89
C VAL A 52 -3.69 6.60 -10.47
N GLY A 53 -2.43 6.60 -10.94
CA GLY A 53 -1.80 7.77 -11.54
C GLY A 53 -2.53 8.28 -12.78
N SER A 54 -3.07 7.38 -13.62
CA SER A 54 -3.81 7.67 -14.84
C SER A 54 -5.17 8.32 -14.53
N PHE A 55 -5.87 7.81 -13.52
CA PHE A 55 -7.12 8.42 -13.05
C PHE A 55 -6.88 9.85 -12.54
N VAL A 56 -5.86 10.04 -11.70
CA VAL A 56 -5.48 11.37 -11.19
C VAL A 56 -5.05 12.30 -12.33
N ALA A 57 -4.24 11.81 -13.27
CA ALA A 57 -3.80 12.57 -14.44
C ALA A 57 -4.98 13.06 -15.29
N GLY A 58 -5.95 12.17 -15.57
CA GLY A 58 -7.16 12.50 -16.32
C GLY A 58 -8.01 13.54 -15.59
N ALA A 59 -8.27 13.35 -14.30
CA ALA A 59 -9.04 14.29 -13.49
C ALA A 59 -8.38 15.67 -13.43
N VAL A 60 -7.08 15.74 -13.14
CA VAL A 60 -6.33 17.01 -13.08
C VAL A 60 -6.32 17.71 -14.43
N LEU A 61 -6.11 16.98 -15.53
CA LEU A 61 -6.08 17.57 -16.87
C LEU A 61 -7.46 18.13 -17.26
N LEU A 62 -8.52 17.32 -17.14
CA LEU A 62 -9.87 17.72 -17.55
C LEU A 62 -10.39 18.86 -16.69
N THR A 63 -10.32 18.74 -15.36
CA THR A 63 -10.76 19.78 -14.44
C THR A 63 -9.91 21.05 -14.58
N GLY A 64 -8.59 20.90 -14.69
CA GLY A 64 -7.67 22.03 -14.85
C GLY A 64 -7.93 22.81 -16.14
N LEU A 65 -8.03 22.13 -17.29
CA LEU A 65 -8.35 22.81 -18.56
C LEU A 65 -9.71 23.47 -18.53
N ALA A 66 -10.74 22.76 -18.04
CA ALA A 66 -12.09 23.31 -17.95
C ALA A 66 -12.12 24.58 -17.10
N LEU A 67 -11.54 24.53 -15.89
CA LEU A 67 -11.46 25.69 -15.00
C LEU A 67 -10.61 26.81 -15.58
N THR A 68 -9.46 26.51 -16.21
CA THR A 68 -8.63 27.53 -16.86
C THR A 68 -9.44 28.25 -17.93
N VAL A 69 -10.08 27.53 -18.85
CA VAL A 69 -10.86 28.12 -19.95
C VAL A 69 -12.05 28.92 -19.43
N SER A 70 -12.83 28.35 -18.49
CA SER A 70 -14.00 29.03 -17.92
C SER A 70 -13.65 30.28 -17.13
N LEU A 71 -12.49 30.31 -16.46
CA LEU A 71 -12.11 31.38 -15.54
C LEU A 71 -11.11 32.38 -16.14
N ILE A 72 -10.65 32.18 -17.39
CA ILE A 72 -9.62 33.03 -17.99
C ILE A 72 -10.07 34.49 -18.15
N PHE A 73 -11.35 34.70 -18.48
CA PHE A 73 -11.94 36.03 -18.63
C PHE A 73 -11.96 36.84 -17.33
N PHE A 74 -11.91 36.17 -16.17
CA PHE A 74 -11.85 36.81 -14.86
C PHE A 74 -10.41 37.01 -14.35
N GLY A 75 -9.38 36.71 -15.15
CA GLY A 75 -7.97 36.71 -14.73
C GLY A 75 -7.59 35.55 -13.80
N ILE A 76 -8.55 34.97 -13.06
CA ILE A 76 -8.39 33.79 -12.19
C ILE A 76 -7.87 32.58 -12.98
N GLY A 77 -8.30 32.42 -14.23
CA GLY A 77 -7.86 31.32 -15.09
C GLY A 77 -6.34 31.28 -15.32
N VAL A 78 -5.63 32.42 -15.21
CA VAL A 78 -4.17 32.46 -15.27
C VAL A 78 -3.54 31.78 -14.05
N VAL A 79 -4.10 31.99 -12.86
CA VAL A 79 -3.65 31.32 -11.63
C VAL A 79 -3.93 29.83 -11.70
N VAL A 80 -5.12 29.46 -12.18
CA VAL A 80 -5.49 28.05 -12.41
C VAL A 80 -4.57 27.39 -13.43
N TRP A 81 -4.21 28.10 -14.50
CA TRP A 81 -3.26 27.61 -15.51
C TRP A 81 -1.88 27.33 -14.91
N ILE A 82 -1.34 28.24 -14.11
CA ILE A 82 -0.05 28.03 -13.42
C ILE A 82 -0.15 26.81 -12.49
N ALA A 83 -1.24 26.69 -11.73
CA ALA A 83 -1.47 25.54 -10.85
C ALA A 83 -1.54 24.22 -11.64
N LEU A 84 -2.25 24.20 -12.77
CA LEU A 84 -2.33 23.05 -13.68
C LEU A 84 -0.95 22.65 -14.21
N VAL A 85 -0.15 23.61 -14.69
CA VAL A 85 1.21 23.33 -15.19
C VAL A 85 2.09 22.76 -14.08
N LEU A 86 2.03 23.30 -12.85
CA LEU A 86 2.80 22.78 -11.71
C LEU A 86 2.33 21.38 -11.31
N ALA A 87 1.02 21.12 -11.32
CA ALA A 87 0.46 19.80 -11.06
C ALA A 87 0.90 18.78 -12.13
N ALA A 88 0.84 19.16 -13.42
CA ALA A 88 1.30 18.32 -14.52
C ALA A 88 2.80 17.97 -14.39
N ARG A 89 3.65 18.92 -13.99
CA ARG A 89 5.07 18.68 -13.73
C ARG A 89 5.30 17.71 -12.56
N LEU A 90 4.48 17.80 -11.50
CA LEU A 90 4.57 16.90 -10.35
C LEU A 90 4.15 15.48 -10.74
N ILE A 91 3.02 15.33 -11.42
CA ILE A 91 2.49 14.03 -11.86
C ILE A 91 3.48 13.36 -12.82
N THR A 92 3.97 14.08 -13.82
CA THR A 92 4.96 13.53 -14.77
C THR A 92 6.31 13.24 -14.12
N ALA A 93 6.71 13.95 -13.06
CA ALA A 93 7.89 13.59 -12.28
C ALA A 93 7.71 12.25 -11.55
N VAL A 94 6.51 11.97 -11.05
CA VAL A 94 6.16 10.66 -10.48
C VAL A 94 6.18 9.59 -11.57
N ASP A 95 5.54 9.81 -12.71
CA ASP A 95 5.51 8.85 -13.82
C ASP A 95 6.91 8.53 -14.36
N ARG A 96 7.78 9.55 -14.52
CA ARG A 96 9.19 9.35 -14.89
C ARG A 96 9.94 8.52 -13.85
N SER A 97 9.69 8.78 -12.57
CA SER A 97 10.33 8.03 -11.48
C SER A 97 9.86 6.57 -11.44
N LEU A 98 8.55 6.34 -11.65
CA LEU A 98 7.97 5.00 -11.72
C LEU A 98 8.48 4.24 -12.94
N ALA A 99 8.44 4.83 -14.12
CA ALA A 99 8.92 4.22 -15.36
C ALA A 99 10.42 3.93 -15.26
N GLY A 100 11.20 4.84 -14.66
CA GLY A 100 12.60 4.63 -14.38
C GLY A 100 12.86 3.48 -13.39
N TRP A 101 12.03 3.34 -12.35
CA TRP A 101 12.11 2.23 -11.40
C TRP A 101 11.78 0.87 -12.05
N GLN A 102 10.79 0.82 -12.94
CA GLN A 102 10.42 -0.39 -13.67
C GLN A 102 11.56 -0.83 -14.62
N ARG A 103 12.14 0.13 -15.34
CA ARG A 103 13.18 -0.08 -16.36
C ARG A 103 14.59 -0.23 -15.78
N GLY A 104 14.83 0.31 -14.58
CA GLY A 104 16.15 0.36 -13.97
C GLY A 104 17.04 1.49 -14.48
N GLU A 105 16.46 2.55 -15.04
CA GLU A 105 17.18 3.72 -15.57
C GLU A 105 16.56 5.04 -15.09
N ARG A 106 17.29 6.15 -15.14
CA ARG A 106 16.74 7.46 -14.75
C ARG A 106 16.13 8.17 -15.96
N ILE A 107 14.88 8.61 -15.83
CA ILE A 107 14.18 9.41 -16.84
C ILE A 107 14.10 10.86 -16.36
N GLY A 108 14.92 11.73 -16.97
CA GLY A 108 14.95 13.17 -16.67
C GLY A 108 13.98 13.98 -17.52
N ALA A 109 13.79 15.25 -17.17
CA ALA A 109 13.14 16.26 -17.99
C ALA A 109 13.98 17.55 -17.98
N VAL A 110 13.92 18.34 -19.05
CA VAL A 110 14.65 19.62 -19.17
C VAL A 110 13.61 20.73 -19.36
N TYR A 111 13.37 21.51 -18.31
CA TYR A 111 12.47 22.66 -18.34
C TYR A 111 13.25 23.94 -18.62
N GLN A 112 12.63 24.87 -19.35
CA GLN A 112 13.22 26.19 -19.58
C GLN A 112 13.23 27.02 -18.29
N ARG A 113 14.28 27.83 -18.13
CA ARG A 113 14.40 28.75 -16.99
C ARG A 113 13.96 30.15 -17.41
N PRO A 114 13.20 30.88 -16.57
CA PRO A 114 12.82 32.25 -16.88
C PRO A 114 14.05 33.15 -17.07
N PRO A 115 14.09 34.00 -18.11
CA PRO A 115 15.24 34.85 -18.41
C PRO A 115 15.40 36.01 -17.40
N ALA A 116 14.33 36.37 -16.70
CA ALA A 116 14.31 37.41 -15.69
C ALA A 116 13.35 37.04 -14.55
N ARG A 117 13.51 37.70 -13.40
CA ARG A 117 12.57 37.61 -12.28
C ARG A 117 11.32 38.43 -12.61
N GLY A 118 10.16 37.99 -12.14
CA GLY A 118 8.87 38.68 -12.32
C GLY A 118 7.77 37.75 -12.82
N PHE A 119 6.52 38.16 -12.65
CA PHE A 119 5.35 37.36 -12.98
C PHE A 119 5.24 37.05 -14.49
N ILE A 120 5.37 38.07 -15.34
CA ILE A 120 5.22 37.94 -16.80
C ILE A 120 6.30 37.04 -17.43
N PRO A 121 7.62 37.19 -17.12
CA PRO A 121 8.64 36.27 -17.62
C PRO A 121 8.42 34.82 -17.21
N VAL A 122 7.97 34.58 -15.97
CA VAL A 122 7.65 33.23 -15.47
C VAL A 122 6.47 32.64 -16.23
N LEU A 123 5.35 33.38 -16.33
CA LEU A 123 4.16 32.93 -17.04
C LEU A 123 4.46 32.61 -18.51
N LYS A 124 5.17 33.50 -19.21
CA LYS A 124 5.57 33.28 -20.60
C LYS A 124 6.44 32.03 -20.76
N THR A 125 7.38 31.81 -19.83
CA THR A 125 8.24 30.62 -19.83
C THR A 125 7.42 29.35 -19.60
N LEU A 126 6.56 29.33 -18.58
CA LEU A 126 5.73 28.15 -18.26
C LEU A 126 4.83 27.75 -19.43
N THR A 127 4.19 28.73 -20.08
CA THR A 127 3.25 28.51 -21.18
C THR A 127 3.95 28.16 -22.51
N SER A 128 5.15 28.68 -22.75
CA SER A 128 5.87 28.46 -24.02
C SER A 128 6.85 27.29 -23.97
N ASP A 129 7.11 26.72 -22.79
CA ASP A 129 8.04 25.61 -22.61
C ASP A 129 7.53 24.34 -23.32
N PRO A 130 8.25 23.80 -24.32
CA PRO A 130 7.84 22.58 -25.03
C PRO A 130 7.69 21.37 -24.09
N GLN A 131 8.45 21.32 -22.99
CA GLN A 131 8.31 20.26 -22.01
C GLN A 131 6.98 20.34 -21.27
N THR A 132 6.45 21.54 -21.00
CA THR A 132 5.11 21.70 -20.39
C THR A 132 4.03 21.06 -21.28
N TRP A 133 4.11 21.26 -22.60
CA TRP A 133 3.13 20.68 -23.53
C TRP A 133 3.27 19.16 -23.67
N LYS A 134 4.49 18.63 -23.62
CA LYS A 134 4.71 17.18 -23.50
C LYS A 134 4.09 16.62 -22.23
N ASP A 135 4.25 17.31 -21.11
CA ASP A 135 3.70 16.89 -19.83
C ASP A 135 2.16 16.87 -19.87
N LEU A 136 1.51 17.92 -20.40
CA LEU A 136 0.06 17.97 -20.55
C LEU A 136 -0.48 16.91 -21.54
N GLY A 137 0.20 16.72 -22.67
CA GLY A 137 -0.14 15.66 -23.62
C GLY A 137 0.02 14.27 -23.02
N TRP A 138 1.05 14.08 -22.18
CA TRP A 138 1.25 12.83 -21.44
C TRP A 138 0.12 12.57 -20.44
N LEU A 139 -0.37 13.59 -19.71
CA LEU A 139 -1.51 13.41 -18.80
C LEU A 139 -2.74 12.85 -19.53
N GLY A 140 -3.02 13.32 -20.75
CA GLY A 140 -4.13 12.82 -21.58
C GLY A 140 -3.86 11.42 -22.15
N LEU A 141 -2.62 11.14 -22.52
CA LEU A 141 -2.23 9.83 -23.05
C LEU A 141 -2.26 8.75 -21.96
N THR A 142 -1.67 9.03 -20.81
CA THR A 142 -1.59 8.10 -19.67
C THR A 142 -2.97 7.86 -19.07
N SER A 143 -3.85 8.87 -19.00
CA SER A 143 -5.20 8.70 -18.47
C SER A 143 -6.02 7.64 -19.22
N ILE A 144 -5.77 7.46 -20.52
CA ILE A 144 -6.43 6.45 -21.35
C ILE A 144 -5.57 5.18 -21.45
N LEU A 145 -4.38 5.27 -22.04
CA LEU A 145 -3.53 4.11 -22.31
C LEU A 145 -2.92 3.54 -21.03
N GLY A 146 -2.46 4.39 -20.11
CA GLY A 146 -1.93 3.96 -18.83
C GLY A 146 -3.00 3.25 -18.01
N PHE A 147 -4.20 3.81 -17.93
CA PHE A 147 -5.34 3.17 -17.26
C PHE A 147 -5.66 1.82 -17.90
N THR A 148 -5.78 1.76 -19.22
CA THR A 148 -6.10 0.53 -19.96
C THR A 148 -5.05 -0.55 -19.76
N LEU A 149 -3.76 -0.23 -19.93
CA LEU A 149 -2.66 -1.19 -19.78
C LEU A 149 -2.51 -1.65 -18.33
N GLY A 150 -2.58 -0.72 -17.38
CA GLY A 150 -2.49 -1.02 -15.96
C GLY A 150 -3.64 -1.92 -15.49
N LEU A 151 -4.87 -1.57 -15.87
CA LEU A 151 -6.07 -2.33 -15.51
C LEU A 151 -6.08 -3.70 -16.18
N ALA A 152 -5.75 -3.80 -17.47
CA ALA A 152 -5.70 -5.07 -18.17
C ALA A 152 -4.70 -6.05 -17.54
N GLY A 153 -3.49 -5.58 -17.18
CA GLY A 153 -2.49 -6.41 -16.51
C GLY A 153 -2.93 -6.89 -15.13
N LEU A 154 -3.57 -6.02 -14.35
CA LEU A 154 -4.09 -6.36 -13.03
C LEU A 154 -5.28 -7.32 -13.11
N LEU A 155 -6.27 -7.04 -13.96
CA LEU A 155 -7.46 -7.87 -14.11
C LEU A 155 -7.10 -9.27 -14.59
N ALA A 156 -6.25 -9.40 -15.61
CA ALA A 156 -5.81 -10.70 -16.08
C ALA A 156 -5.17 -11.53 -14.96
N THR A 157 -4.35 -10.90 -14.12
CA THR A 157 -3.70 -11.57 -12.99
C THR A 157 -4.68 -11.88 -11.86
N ALA A 158 -5.60 -10.95 -11.56
CA ALA A 158 -6.60 -11.11 -10.51
C ALA A 158 -7.58 -12.23 -10.83
N VAL A 159 -8.06 -12.31 -12.07
CA VAL A 159 -8.95 -13.39 -12.54
C VAL A 159 -8.24 -14.74 -12.43
N ALA A 160 -7.02 -14.86 -12.96
CA ALA A 160 -6.28 -16.13 -12.86
C ALA A 160 -6.01 -16.53 -11.40
N LEU A 161 -5.75 -15.57 -10.51
CA LEU A 161 -5.57 -15.84 -9.08
C LEU A 161 -6.88 -16.24 -8.41
N ALA A 162 -7.99 -15.60 -8.75
CA ALA A 162 -9.33 -15.93 -8.27
C ALA A 162 -9.71 -17.37 -8.66
N ASP A 163 -9.45 -17.76 -9.90
CA ASP A 163 -9.67 -19.13 -10.38
C ASP A 163 -8.86 -20.14 -9.55
N VAL A 164 -7.56 -19.87 -9.33
CA VAL A 164 -6.68 -20.73 -8.50
C VAL A 164 -7.21 -20.90 -7.08
N THR A 165 -7.78 -19.84 -6.50
CA THR A 165 -8.26 -19.85 -5.11
C THR A 165 -9.75 -20.21 -4.99
N LEU A 166 -10.45 -20.43 -6.11
CA LEU A 166 -11.89 -20.69 -6.15
C LEU A 166 -12.35 -21.85 -5.23
N PRO A 167 -11.62 -22.98 -5.09
CA PRO A 167 -11.99 -24.05 -4.16
C PRO A 167 -12.17 -23.60 -2.71
N ILE A 168 -11.58 -22.47 -2.31
CA ILE A 168 -11.66 -21.94 -0.95
C ILE A 168 -13.01 -21.26 -0.69
N TYR A 169 -13.60 -20.63 -1.71
CA TYR A 169 -14.74 -19.71 -1.52
C TYR A 169 -15.90 -19.90 -2.50
N TYR A 170 -15.84 -20.88 -3.43
CA TYR A 170 -16.88 -21.07 -4.45
C TYR A 170 -18.31 -21.16 -3.87
N TRP A 171 -18.46 -21.83 -2.72
CA TRP A 171 -19.73 -21.98 -1.99
C TRP A 171 -20.36 -20.65 -1.55
N ALA A 172 -19.58 -19.57 -1.47
CA ALA A 172 -20.05 -18.25 -1.05
C ALA A 172 -20.44 -17.34 -2.23
N VAL A 173 -19.96 -17.66 -3.44
CA VAL A 173 -20.11 -16.80 -4.64
C VAL A 173 -20.93 -17.46 -5.76
N SER A 174 -21.16 -18.77 -5.68
CA SER A 174 -22.02 -19.51 -6.59
C SER A 174 -23.44 -19.59 -6.03
N ASP A 175 -24.35 -18.81 -6.61
CA ASP A 175 -25.75 -18.76 -6.20
C ASP A 175 -26.68 -18.78 -7.43
N PRO A 176 -27.60 -19.75 -7.52
CA PRO A 176 -28.57 -19.86 -8.62
C PRO A 176 -29.52 -18.66 -8.77
N HIS A 177 -29.73 -17.88 -7.71
CA HIS A 177 -30.70 -16.79 -7.65
C HIS A 177 -30.06 -15.40 -7.76
N THR A 178 -28.79 -15.24 -7.38
CA THR A 178 -28.06 -13.97 -7.48
C THR A 178 -27.05 -13.92 -8.63
N GLY A 179 -26.82 -15.06 -9.29
CA GLY A 179 -26.02 -15.17 -10.51
C GLY A 179 -24.58 -15.65 -10.24
N TYR A 180 -24.01 -16.33 -11.23
CA TYR A 180 -22.74 -17.04 -11.10
C TYR A 180 -21.51 -16.20 -11.49
N ALA A 181 -21.49 -14.89 -11.19
CA ALA A 181 -20.56 -13.89 -11.76
C ALA A 181 -19.15 -14.41 -12.12
N VAL A 182 -18.26 -14.59 -11.12
CA VAL A 182 -16.88 -15.10 -11.31
C VAL A 182 -16.80 -16.62 -11.45
N THR A 183 -17.93 -17.32 -11.34
CA THR A 183 -18.03 -18.79 -11.40
C THR A 183 -18.63 -19.29 -12.71
N ASN A 184 -19.02 -18.40 -13.61
CA ASN A 184 -19.53 -18.70 -14.93
C ASN A 184 -18.43 -18.59 -15.98
N PHE A 185 -17.97 -19.74 -16.47
CA PHE A 185 -16.95 -19.84 -17.52
C PHE A 185 -17.57 -19.90 -18.93
N GLY A 186 -18.88 -19.66 -19.05
CA GLY A 186 -19.66 -19.74 -20.29
C GLY A 186 -20.00 -21.19 -20.67
N LEU A 187 -19.00 -22.07 -20.74
CA LEU A 187 -19.19 -23.48 -21.06
C LEU A 187 -19.71 -24.32 -19.88
N PHE A 188 -19.37 -23.90 -18.67
CA PHE A 188 -19.84 -24.50 -17.43
C PHE A 188 -19.88 -23.44 -16.34
N THR A 189 -20.65 -23.73 -15.30
CA THR A 189 -20.76 -22.92 -14.10
C THR A 189 -20.21 -23.73 -12.95
N VAL A 190 -19.37 -23.13 -12.10
CA VAL A 190 -18.83 -23.80 -10.92
C VAL A 190 -19.89 -23.84 -9.82
N ASP A 191 -20.58 -24.97 -9.69
CA ASP A 191 -21.59 -25.22 -8.64
C ASP A 191 -21.14 -26.28 -7.62
N SER A 192 -20.07 -26.99 -7.92
CA SER A 192 -19.54 -28.07 -7.10
C SER A 192 -18.05 -27.88 -6.76
N LEU A 193 -17.59 -28.54 -5.70
CA LEU A 193 -16.18 -28.51 -5.31
C LEU A 193 -15.27 -29.11 -6.40
N GLY A 194 -15.74 -30.12 -7.12
CA GLY A 194 -15.01 -30.74 -8.23
C GLY A 194 -14.76 -29.76 -9.38
N GLU A 195 -15.77 -28.99 -9.76
CA GLU A 195 -15.65 -27.93 -10.76
C GLU A 195 -14.79 -26.77 -10.28
N ALA A 196 -14.84 -26.46 -8.98
CA ALA A 196 -13.97 -25.44 -8.39
C ALA A 196 -12.49 -25.86 -8.51
N PHE A 197 -12.17 -27.13 -8.30
CA PHE A 197 -10.82 -27.65 -8.55
C PHE A 197 -10.46 -27.67 -10.05
N ALA A 198 -11.42 -27.92 -10.95
CA ALA A 198 -11.19 -27.82 -12.39
C ALA A 198 -10.86 -26.37 -12.80
N ALA A 199 -11.63 -25.40 -12.30
CA ALA A 199 -11.36 -23.96 -12.47
C ALA A 199 -10.00 -23.56 -11.89
N ALA A 200 -9.62 -24.08 -10.72
CA ALA A 200 -8.29 -23.88 -10.17
C ALA A 200 -7.18 -24.42 -11.08
N GLY A 201 -7.40 -25.56 -11.74
CA GLY A 201 -6.51 -26.09 -12.77
C GLY A 201 -6.34 -25.14 -13.95
N ILE A 202 -7.43 -24.55 -14.45
CA ILE A 202 -7.40 -23.52 -15.51
C ILE A 202 -6.60 -22.30 -15.04
N GLY A 203 -6.90 -21.79 -13.85
CA GLY A 203 -6.20 -20.67 -13.23
C GLY A 203 -4.70 -20.91 -13.09
N LEU A 204 -4.28 -22.13 -12.70
CA LEU A 204 -2.86 -22.49 -12.58
C LEU A 204 -2.11 -22.41 -13.92
N VAL A 205 -2.79 -22.73 -15.03
CA VAL A 205 -2.23 -22.62 -16.38
C VAL A 205 -2.21 -21.17 -16.86
N LEU A 206 -3.26 -20.40 -16.57
CA LEU A 206 -3.39 -19.01 -17.01
C LEU A 206 -2.53 -18.03 -16.19
N LEU A 207 -2.28 -18.30 -14.92
CA LEU A 207 -1.57 -17.37 -14.02
C LEU A 207 -0.17 -16.97 -14.53
N PRO A 208 0.70 -17.89 -14.99
CA PRO A 208 1.97 -17.52 -15.62
C PRO A 208 1.79 -16.64 -16.87
N VAL A 209 0.77 -16.92 -17.70
CA VAL A 209 0.46 -16.14 -18.91
C VAL A 209 0.00 -14.74 -18.54
N ALA A 210 -0.89 -14.62 -17.55
CA ALA A 210 -1.37 -13.34 -17.02
C ALA A 210 -0.22 -12.49 -16.44
N ILE A 211 0.71 -13.10 -15.70
CA ILE A 211 1.89 -12.40 -15.17
C ILE A 211 2.80 -11.89 -16.30
N LEU A 212 3.01 -12.69 -17.35
CA LEU A 212 3.78 -12.26 -18.53
C LEU A 212 3.07 -11.15 -19.29
N PHE A 213 1.75 -11.22 -19.40
CA PHE A 213 0.93 -10.17 -20.00
C PHE A 213 1.01 -8.85 -19.20
N ALA A 214 0.84 -8.90 -17.88
CA ALA A 214 1.00 -7.75 -17.00
C ALA A 214 2.39 -7.11 -17.12
N ARG A 215 3.44 -7.94 -17.21
CA ARG A 215 4.80 -7.49 -17.51
C ARG A 215 4.90 -6.79 -18.87
N GLY A 216 4.23 -7.31 -19.90
CA GLY A 216 4.14 -6.67 -21.21
C GLY A 216 3.49 -5.29 -21.13
N CYS A 217 2.35 -5.17 -20.45
CA CYS A 217 1.67 -3.91 -20.21
C CYS A 217 2.55 -2.90 -19.45
N ALA A 218 3.18 -3.33 -18.36
CA ALA A 218 4.11 -2.52 -17.58
C ALA A 218 5.29 -2.02 -18.42
N ALA A 219 5.92 -2.91 -19.18
CA ALA A 219 7.06 -2.56 -20.03
C ALA A 219 6.66 -1.62 -21.17
N ALA A 220 5.50 -1.82 -21.80
CA ALA A 220 4.98 -0.98 -22.87
C ALA A 220 4.72 0.45 -22.37
N HIS A 221 4.01 0.59 -21.24
CA HIS A 221 3.76 1.90 -20.63
C HIS A 221 5.07 2.60 -20.23
N ALA A 222 5.97 1.89 -19.56
CA ALA A 222 7.25 2.47 -19.13
C ALA A 222 8.12 2.92 -20.32
N ALA A 223 8.11 2.16 -21.43
CA ALA A 223 8.81 2.54 -22.65
C ALA A 223 8.18 3.79 -23.30
N LEU A 224 6.84 3.89 -23.30
CA LEU A 224 6.13 5.05 -23.81
C LEU A 224 6.42 6.30 -22.97
N ALA A 225 6.41 6.18 -21.64
CA ALA A 225 6.78 7.25 -20.72
C ALA A 225 8.21 7.75 -20.97
N ALA A 226 9.17 6.83 -21.12
CA ALA A 226 10.55 7.19 -21.45
C ALA A 226 10.67 7.92 -22.80
N ARG A 227 9.89 7.51 -23.81
CA ARG A 227 9.91 8.11 -25.15
C ARG A 227 9.26 9.50 -25.18
N VAL A 228 8.14 9.68 -24.49
CA VAL A 228 7.36 10.94 -24.52
C VAL A 228 7.93 11.97 -23.55
N LEU A 229 8.21 11.57 -22.31
CA LEU A 229 8.67 12.46 -21.24
C LEU A 229 10.18 12.63 -21.19
N GLY A 230 10.95 11.74 -21.83
CA GLY A 230 12.39 11.83 -21.89
C GLY A 230 12.87 13.06 -22.69
N PRO A 231 14.11 13.53 -22.43
CA PRO A 231 14.71 14.56 -23.26
C PRO A 231 14.82 14.06 -24.71
N PRO A 232 14.71 14.94 -25.72
CA PRO A 232 15.07 14.59 -27.09
C PRO A 232 16.47 13.94 -27.07
N ALA A 233 16.66 12.84 -27.80
CA ALA A 233 17.95 12.16 -27.85
C ALA A 233 19.04 13.18 -28.21
N LEU A 234 19.81 13.61 -27.21
CA LEU A 234 21.09 14.25 -27.46
C LEU A 234 21.91 13.18 -28.17
N GLN A 235 22.30 13.43 -29.41
CA GLN A 235 23.32 12.64 -30.08
C GLN A 235 24.45 12.41 -29.06
N PRO A 236 24.87 11.16 -28.80
CA PRO A 236 25.98 10.93 -27.90
C PRO A 236 27.19 11.69 -28.44
N LYS A 237 27.54 12.80 -27.77
CA LYS A 237 28.72 13.57 -28.10
C LYS A 237 29.94 12.63 -28.04
N PRO A 238 30.83 12.65 -29.05
CA PRO A 238 31.98 11.76 -29.10
C PRO A 238 32.78 11.82 -27.79
N ILE A 239 33.36 10.69 -27.38
CA ILE A 239 34.18 10.56 -26.16
C ILE A 239 35.26 11.66 -26.06
N GLN A 240 35.73 12.16 -27.21
CA GLN A 240 36.68 13.26 -27.33
C GLN A 240 36.21 14.58 -26.70
N GLU A 241 34.91 14.91 -26.77
CA GLU A 241 34.36 16.12 -26.10
C GLU A 241 34.25 15.93 -24.58
N ARG A 242 34.02 14.70 -24.10
CA ARG A 242 34.06 14.37 -22.67
C ARG A 242 35.48 14.49 -22.11
N MET A 243 36.49 14.10 -22.88
CA MET A 243 37.89 14.22 -22.47
C MET A 243 38.38 15.67 -22.48
N THR A 244 37.90 16.50 -23.41
CA THR A 244 38.25 17.93 -23.44
C THR A 244 37.61 18.72 -22.30
N MET A 245 36.35 18.47 -21.95
CA MET A 245 35.74 19.10 -20.76
C MET A 245 36.36 18.63 -19.43
N MET A 246 36.91 17.41 -19.39
CA MET A 246 37.57 16.89 -18.19
C MET A 246 39.00 17.40 -18.05
N SER A 247 39.65 17.77 -19.17
CA SER A 247 41.00 18.35 -19.18
C SER A 247 41.01 19.85 -18.92
N SER A 248 39.92 20.58 -19.19
CA SER A 248 39.85 22.04 -19.04
C SER A 248 39.54 22.52 -17.60
N ASN A 249 39.23 21.61 -16.67
CA ASN A 249 38.91 21.93 -15.27
C ASN A 249 40.04 21.58 -14.29
N THR A 250 41.29 21.67 -14.72
CA THR A 250 42.44 21.62 -13.81
C THR A 250 42.77 23.04 -13.32
N THR A 251 41.84 23.66 -12.60
CA THR A 251 42.11 24.89 -11.86
C THR A 251 42.16 24.55 -10.38
N THR A 252 43.38 24.60 -9.85
CA THR A 252 43.79 24.65 -8.43
C THR A 252 42.65 24.66 -7.41
N LEU A 253 42.50 23.55 -6.67
CA LEU A 253 41.71 23.50 -5.44
C LEU A 253 42.40 24.34 -4.35
N PRO A 254 41.75 25.38 -3.79
CA PRO A 254 42.18 25.96 -2.53
C PRO A 254 41.84 25.00 -1.39
N ALA A 255 42.70 25.01 -0.37
CA ALA A 255 42.60 24.21 0.84
C ALA A 255 41.24 24.35 1.55
N GLU A 256 40.75 23.19 1.99
CA GLU A 256 40.01 22.98 3.25
C GLU A 256 38.90 24.00 3.59
N ALA A 257 37.81 23.96 2.82
CA ALA A 257 36.50 24.40 3.28
C ALA A 257 35.70 23.18 3.73
N THR A 258 35.69 22.92 5.05
CA THR A 258 34.88 21.89 5.70
C THR A 258 33.40 22.18 5.45
N LEU A 259 32.82 21.56 4.41
CA LEU A 259 31.39 21.58 4.18
C LEU A 259 30.70 20.74 5.27
N PRO A 260 29.74 21.28 6.04
CA PRO A 260 29.04 20.48 7.03
C PRO A 260 28.19 19.42 6.32
N ALA A 261 28.47 18.15 6.59
CA ALA A 261 27.78 17.00 6.02
C ALA A 261 26.28 17.00 6.38
N PRO A 262 25.35 17.21 5.43
CA PRO A 262 23.90 17.22 5.74
C PRO A 262 23.34 15.84 6.07
N ALA A 263 24.10 14.77 5.79
CA ALA A 263 23.63 13.39 5.95
C ALA A 263 23.73 12.86 7.39
N ALA A 264 24.65 13.38 8.20
CA ALA A 264 24.88 12.90 9.56
C ALA A 264 23.76 13.35 10.53
N THR A 265 23.21 14.54 10.35
CA THR A 265 22.14 15.11 11.18
C THR A 265 20.78 14.44 10.97
N HIS A 266 20.46 14.01 9.74
CA HIS A 266 19.23 13.27 9.48
C HIS A 266 19.26 11.82 9.98
N ALA A 267 20.42 11.16 9.90
CA ALA A 267 20.58 9.79 10.39
C ALA A 267 20.52 9.73 11.93
N SER A 268 21.16 10.67 12.63
CA SER A 268 21.09 10.76 14.10
C SER A 268 19.68 11.10 14.60
N ALA A 269 19.00 12.05 13.96
CA ALA A 269 17.62 12.41 14.28
C ALA A 269 16.60 11.31 13.94
N GLU A 270 16.90 10.37 13.03
CA GLU A 270 16.04 9.21 12.72
C GLU A 270 16.35 8.01 13.64
N ALA A 271 17.58 7.88 14.14
CA ALA A 271 17.94 6.87 15.14
C ALA A 271 17.32 7.19 16.52
N ASP A 272 17.34 8.46 16.92
CA ASP A 272 16.75 8.96 18.17
C ASP A 272 15.23 8.70 18.25
N ARG A 273 14.57 8.65 17.09
CA ARG A 273 13.13 8.38 16.95
C ARG A 273 12.69 6.98 17.37
N TYR A 274 13.60 6.01 17.39
CA TYR A 274 13.32 4.62 17.81
C TYR A 274 14.14 4.21 19.03
N ALA A 275 14.83 5.17 19.65
CA ALA A 275 15.64 4.91 20.82
C ALA A 275 14.79 4.26 21.92
N GLY A 276 15.28 3.13 22.45
CA GLY A 276 14.62 2.39 23.53
C GLY A 276 13.45 1.49 23.11
N ILE A 277 13.10 1.38 21.82
CA ILE A 277 12.05 0.45 21.35
C ILE A 277 12.68 -0.81 20.76
N PRO A 278 12.46 -2.00 21.37
CA PRO A 278 12.92 -3.28 20.85
C PRO A 278 12.44 -3.53 19.42
N GLN A 279 13.35 -3.98 18.55
CA GLN A 279 13.02 -4.30 17.17
C GLN A 279 12.72 -5.79 17.02
N TYR A 280 11.62 -6.11 16.35
CA TYR A 280 11.19 -7.50 16.15
C TYR A 280 11.81 -8.10 14.90
N SER A 281 12.15 -9.39 15.00
CA SER A 281 12.47 -10.19 13.82
C SER A 281 11.22 -10.42 12.97
N ARG A 282 11.40 -10.70 11.67
CA ARG A 282 10.29 -11.06 10.78
C ARG A 282 9.46 -12.23 11.32
N LYS A 283 10.11 -13.24 11.91
CA LYS A 283 9.42 -14.38 12.52
C LYS A 283 8.48 -13.94 13.64
N LYS A 284 8.94 -13.05 14.53
CA LYS A 284 8.11 -12.53 15.62
C LYS A 284 6.96 -11.68 15.09
N ILE A 285 7.20 -10.83 14.09
CA ILE A 285 6.16 -10.00 13.46
C ILE A 285 5.05 -10.86 12.87
N PHE A 286 5.40 -11.86 12.05
CA PHE A 286 4.40 -12.77 11.47
C PHE A 286 3.75 -13.68 12.51
N GLY A 287 4.45 -14.04 13.58
CA GLY A 287 3.87 -14.78 14.70
C GLY A 287 2.82 -13.99 15.47
N VAL A 288 3.09 -12.70 15.75
CA VAL A 288 2.11 -11.79 16.38
C VAL A 288 0.91 -11.57 15.45
N TRP A 289 1.17 -11.33 14.16
CA TRP A 289 0.10 -11.22 13.16
C TRP A 289 -0.78 -12.47 13.12
N ALA A 290 -0.19 -13.67 13.07
CA ALA A 290 -0.94 -14.93 13.04
C ALA A 290 -1.77 -15.13 14.33
N ALA A 291 -1.22 -14.77 15.49
CA ALA A 291 -1.91 -14.86 16.78
C ALA A 291 -3.10 -13.89 16.90
N ALA A 292 -3.18 -12.86 16.05
CA ALA A 292 -4.32 -11.96 15.97
C ALA A 292 -5.29 -12.35 14.83
N ALA A 293 -4.76 -12.62 13.63
CA ALA A 293 -5.57 -12.86 12.44
C ALA A 293 -6.26 -14.23 12.45
N ILE A 294 -5.55 -15.32 12.78
CA ILE A 294 -6.11 -16.67 12.72
C ILE A 294 -7.33 -16.81 13.65
N PRO A 295 -7.30 -16.36 14.92
CA PRO A 295 -8.49 -16.38 15.76
C PRO A 295 -9.67 -15.64 15.15
N MET A 296 -9.46 -14.45 14.56
CA MET A 296 -10.55 -13.71 13.89
C MET A 296 -11.16 -14.51 12.73
N GLY A 297 -10.32 -15.12 11.90
CA GLY A 297 -10.79 -15.97 10.80
C GLY A 297 -11.58 -17.19 11.31
N VAL A 298 -11.06 -17.90 12.32
CA VAL A 298 -11.75 -19.06 12.92
C VAL A 298 -13.09 -18.64 13.56
N LEU A 299 -13.11 -17.52 14.28
CA LEU A 299 -14.32 -17.01 14.92
C LEU A 299 -15.39 -16.62 13.90
N SER A 300 -15.00 -15.97 12.79
CA SER A 300 -15.91 -15.54 11.72
C SER A 300 -16.45 -16.71 10.89
N TRP A 301 -15.56 -17.62 10.46
CA TRP A 301 -15.88 -18.62 9.44
C TRP A 301 -16.28 -19.99 9.99
N ILE A 302 -15.94 -20.28 11.25
CA ILE A 302 -16.21 -21.58 11.86
C ILE A 302 -17.14 -21.41 13.06
N VAL A 303 -16.72 -20.63 14.06
CA VAL A 303 -17.46 -20.56 15.34
C VAL A 303 -18.80 -19.85 15.18
N ALA A 304 -18.85 -18.69 14.51
CA ALA A 304 -20.09 -17.96 14.34
C ALA A 304 -21.16 -18.76 13.55
N PRO A 305 -20.84 -19.40 12.39
CA PRO A 305 -21.79 -20.25 11.70
C PRO A 305 -22.26 -21.45 12.52
N LEU A 306 -21.38 -22.09 13.29
CA LEU A 306 -21.74 -23.24 14.13
C LEU A 306 -22.64 -22.84 15.30
N THR A 307 -22.48 -21.64 15.84
CA THR A 307 -23.21 -21.17 17.04
C THR A 307 -24.38 -20.25 16.71
N LYS A 308 -24.66 -19.97 15.42
CA LYS A 308 -25.78 -19.10 15.02
C LYS A 308 -27.13 -19.55 15.57
N HIS A 309 -27.31 -20.85 15.79
CA HIS A 309 -28.54 -21.42 16.34
C HIS A 309 -28.77 -21.10 17.84
N TRP A 310 -27.78 -20.57 18.55
CA TRP A 310 -27.93 -20.06 19.92
C TRP A 310 -28.70 -18.74 19.97
N PHE A 311 -28.75 -18.04 18.83
CA PHE A 311 -29.35 -16.73 18.69
C PHE A 311 -30.74 -16.85 18.07
N HIS A 312 -31.69 -16.12 18.63
CA HIS A 312 -33.08 -16.10 18.19
C HIS A 312 -33.40 -14.74 17.55
N GLY A 313 -34.47 -14.69 16.75
CA GLY A 313 -34.90 -13.46 16.08
C GLY A 313 -34.19 -13.21 14.75
N PRO A 314 -34.16 -11.96 14.26
CA PRO A 314 -33.71 -11.67 12.91
C PRO A 314 -32.19 -11.77 12.79
N ALA A 315 -31.72 -12.29 11.66
CA ALA A 315 -30.31 -12.49 11.32
C ALA A 315 -29.43 -13.14 12.42
N PRO A 316 -29.70 -14.41 12.82
CA PRO A 316 -28.92 -15.11 13.86
C PRO A 316 -27.42 -15.20 13.58
N LEU A 317 -27.01 -15.24 12.30
CA LEU A 317 -25.60 -15.23 11.92
C LEU A 317 -24.93 -13.87 12.25
N VAL A 318 -25.60 -12.75 11.97
CA VAL A 318 -25.10 -11.41 12.31
C VAL A 318 -24.92 -11.27 13.81
N GLN A 319 -25.91 -11.69 14.59
CA GLN A 319 -25.84 -11.70 16.05
C GLN A 319 -24.65 -12.52 16.57
N SER A 320 -24.46 -13.72 16.03
CA SER A 320 -23.34 -14.59 16.37
C SER A 320 -21.98 -13.97 16.01
N LEU A 321 -21.86 -13.41 14.80
CA LEU A 321 -20.66 -12.71 14.34
C LEU A 321 -20.32 -11.54 15.26
N MET A 322 -21.29 -10.73 15.66
CA MET A 322 -21.06 -9.59 16.58
C MET A 322 -20.46 -10.06 17.90
N VAL A 323 -20.99 -11.13 18.51
CA VAL A 323 -20.47 -11.66 19.77
C VAL A 323 -19.05 -12.21 19.60
N TRP A 324 -18.84 -13.09 18.62
CA TRP A 324 -17.56 -13.77 18.46
C TRP A 324 -16.45 -12.85 17.95
N LEU A 325 -16.75 -11.92 17.03
CA LEU A 325 -15.76 -10.92 16.60
C LEU A 325 -15.42 -9.96 17.74
N THR A 326 -16.38 -9.57 18.58
CA THR A 326 -16.08 -8.77 19.79
C THR A 326 -15.10 -9.50 20.71
N LEU A 327 -15.32 -10.80 20.95
CA LEU A 327 -14.40 -11.63 21.75
C LEU A 327 -13.02 -11.76 21.10
N GLY A 328 -12.96 -11.87 19.77
CA GLY A 328 -11.70 -11.88 19.02
C GLY A 328 -10.92 -10.57 19.14
N LEU A 329 -11.60 -9.43 19.11
CA LEU A 329 -10.99 -8.10 19.30
C LEU A 329 -10.54 -7.88 20.75
N ILE A 330 -11.31 -8.37 21.74
CA ILE A 330 -10.87 -8.39 23.15
C ILE A 330 -9.60 -9.24 23.30
N TRP A 331 -9.54 -10.40 22.63
CA TRP A 331 -8.33 -11.22 22.61
C TRP A 331 -7.12 -10.47 22.04
N GLN A 332 -7.28 -9.65 21.00
CA GLN A 332 -6.17 -8.86 20.46
C GLN A 332 -5.65 -7.84 21.46
N PHE A 333 -6.53 -7.15 22.17
CA PHE A 333 -6.12 -6.26 23.25
C PHE A 333 -5.34 -7.03 24.32
N VAL A 334 -5.83 -8.20 24.75
CA VAL A 334 -5.13 -9.08 25.70
C VAL A 334 -3.76 -9.51 25.16
N LEU A 335 -3.66 -9.86 23.87
CA LEU A 335 -2.40 -10.20 23.22
C LEU A 335 -1.40 -9.05 23.28
N VAL A 336 -1.83 -7.81 23.00
CA VAL A 336 -0.98 -6.61 23.13
C VAL A 336 -0.49 -6.46 24.57
N VAL A 337 -1.37 -6.60 25.56
CA VAL A 337 -1.03 -6.51 26.99
C VAL A 337 -0.01 -7.58 27.38
N ILE A 338 -0.19 -8.84 26.95
CA ILE A 338 0.75 -9.95 27.22
C ILE A 338 2.13 -9.64 26.62
N LEU A 339 2.17 -9.19 25.37
CA LEU A 339 3.43 -8.89 24.68
C LEU A 339 4.17 -7.73 25.33
N LEU A 340 3.46 -6.68 25.74
CA LEU A 340 4.05 -5.55 26.48
C LEU A 340 4.57 -5.96 27.86
N LYS A 341 3.81 -6.75 28.63
CA LYS A 341 4.25 -7.26 29.94
C LYS A 341 5.52 -8.10 29.84
N ARG A 342 5.73 -8.81 28.73
CA ARG A 342 6.94 -9.59 28.48
C ARG A 342 8.12 -8.76 27.99
N GLU A 343 7.87 -7.55 27.49
CA GLU A 343 8.89 -6.68 26.90
C GLU A 343 9.34 -5.57 27.84
N LEU A 344 8.45 -5.07 28.70
CA LEU A 344 8.73 -3.98 29.62
C LEU A 344 9.16 -4.52 30.98
N ASP A 345 10.30 -4.05 31.50
CA ASP A 345 10.75 -4.40 32.86
C ASP A 345 9.80 -3.93 33.95
N SER A 346 8.97 -2.92 33.67
CA SER A 346 7.90 -2.48 34.56
C SER A 346 6.68 -2.01 33.78
N PHE A 347 5.51 -2.47 34.19
CA PHE A 347 4.24 -2.21 33.51
C PHE A 347 3.58 -0.93 34.04
N THR A 348 4.26 0.21 33.88
CA THR A 348 3.74 1.53 34.27
C THR A 348 3.16 2.27 33.06
N TRP A 349 2.15 3.10 33.28
CA TRP A 349 1.50 3.85 32.20
C TRP A 349 2.47 4.66 31.32
N PRO A 350 3.46 5.40 31.86
CA PRO A 350 4.41 6.12 31.03
C PRO A 350 5.19 5.20 30.07
N ARG A 351 5.64 4.02 30.55
CA ARG A 351 6.36 3.06 29.70
C ARG A 351 5.45 2.43 28.65
N VAL A 352 4.23 2.06 29.02
CA VAL A 352 3.22 1.53 28.08
C VAL A 352 2.91 2.57 27.00
N ARG A 353 2.62 3.80 27.40
CA ARG A 353 2.34 4.93 26.51
C ARG A 353 3.48 5.16 25.52
N ASP A 354 4.71 5.09 26.00
CA ASP A 354 5.90 5.32 25.19
C ASP A 354 6.18 4.16 24.23
N ALA A 355 6.04 2.92 24.71
CA ALA A 355 6.22 1.70 23.93
C ALA A 355 5.18 1.48 22.83
N LEU A 356 4.00 2.09 22.98
CA LEU A 356 2.89 2.07 22.02
C LEU A 356 2.76 3.35 21.18
N TRP A 357 3.70 4.30 21.29
CA TRP A 357 3.57 5.61 20.64
C TRP A 357 2.24 6.33 20.93
N LEU A 358 1.66 6.17 22.13
CA LEU A 358 0.47 6.90 22.58
C LEU A 358 0.83 8.33 23.04
N ARG A 359 1.61 9.04 22.23
CA ARG A 359 2.11 10.40 22.48
C ARG A 359 1.55 11.37 21.46
N ALA A 360 1.55 12.67 21.77
CA ALA A 360 1.16 13.70 20.80
C ALA A 360 2.04 13.64 19.53
N PRO A 361 1.47 13.93 18.34
CA PRO A 361 2.18 13.81 17.07
C PRO A 361 3.36 14.78 16.99
N ARG A 362 4.47 14.33 16.43
CA ARG A 362 5.71 15.09 16.26
C ARG A 362 5.94 15.44 14.80
N ASP A 363 6.10 16.72 14.49
CA ASP A 363 6.43 17.18 13.15
C ASP A 363 7.83 16.66 12.74
N PRO A 364 7.94 15.96 11.61
CA PRO A 364 9.18 15.28 11.24
C PRO A 364 10.26 16.22 10.69
N LYS A 365 9.95 17.48 10.36
CA LYS A 365 10.93 18.47 9.86
C LYS A 365 11.40 19.40 10.97
N THR A 366 10.46 19.88 11.79
CA THR A 366 10.69 20.90 12.81
C THR A 366 10.86 20.32 14.21
N GLY A 367 10.49 19.05 14.42
CA GLY A 367 10.55 18.38 15.72
C GLY A 367 9.47 18.82 16.73
N ARG A 368 8.60 19.77 16.37
CA ARG A 368 7.51 20.26 17.21
C ARG A 368 6.53 19.14 17.57
N VAL A 369 6.06 19.12 18.82
CA VAL A 369 5.14 18.11 19.32
C VAL A 369 3.77 18.74 19.60
N GLY A 370 2.70 18.12 19.15
CA GLY A 370 1.31 18.55 19.39
C GLY A 370 0.95 19.89 18.73
N GLY A 371 0.06 20.65 19.36
CA GLY A 371 -0.41 21.95 18.86
C GLY A 371 -0.94 21.87 17.44
N LYS A 372 -0.39 22.70 16.54
CA LYS A 372 -0.80 22.73 15.12
C LYS A 372 -0.53 21.42 14.36
N VAL A 373 0.30 20.51 14.87
CA VAL A 373 0.56 19.21 14.22
C VAL A 373 -0.71 18.34 14.23
N TRP A 374 -1.59 18.52 15.22
CA TRP A 374 -2.89 17.84 15.26
C TRP A 374 -3.79 18.17 14.06
N TRP A 375 -3.62 19.34 13.41
CA TRP A 375 -4.42 19.65 12.22
C TRP A 375 -4.22 18.67 11.07
N TRP A 376 -3.16 17.85 11.08
CA TRP A 376 -3.00 16.77 10.12
C TRP A 376 -4.04 15.66 10.28
N THR A 377 -4.66 15.46 11.45
CA THR A 377 -5.73 14.45 11.57
C THR A 377 -6.91 14.78 10.67
N VAL A 378 -7.26 16.07 10.50
CA VAL A 378 -8.37 16.50 9.66
C VAL A 378 -8.27 16.03 8.20
N PRO A 379 -7.22 16.36 7.41
CA PRO A 379 -7.12 15.89 6.04
C PRO A 379 -7.00 14.36 5.94
N PHE A 380 -6.37 13.67 6.91
CA PHE A 380 -6.32 12.21 6.89
C PHE A 380 -7.70 11.59 7.18
N THR A 381 -8.46 12.11 8.14
CA THR A 381 -9.84 11.67 8.43
C THR A 381 -10.76 11.97 7.25
N LEU A 382 -10.65 13.14 6.61
CA LEU A 382 -11.45 13.45 5.42
C LEU A 382 -11.09 12.54 4.24
N ALA A 383 -9.80 12.26 4.02
CA ALA A 383 -9.37 11.31 3.01
C ALA A 383 -9.84 9.89 3.32
N PHE A 384 -9.85 9.48 4.58
CA PHE A 384 -10.39 8.20 5.04
C PHE A 384 -11.87 8.09 4.75
N LEU A 385 -12.67 9.08 5.18
CA LEU A 385 -14.12 9.09 4.93
C LEU A 385 -14.43 9.08 3.42
N ALA A 386 -13.69 9.87 2.62
CA ALA A 386 -13.85 9.88 1.17
C ALA A 386 -13.47 8.53 0.54
N TRP A 387 -12.44 7.87 1.05
CA TRP A 387 -12.02 6.54 0.59
C TRP A 387 -13.03 5.47 0.95
N THR A 388 -13.53 5.45 2.19
CA THR A 388 -14.54 4.48 2.65
C THR A 388 -15.90 4.67 1.99
N ALA A 389 -16.15 5.82 1.36
CA ALA A 389 -17.34 6.07 0.55
C ALA A 389 -17.24 5.49 -0.87
N MET A 390 -16.06 5.02 -1.29
CA MET A 390 -15.90 4.36 -2.59
C MET A 390 -16.66 3.02 -2.62
N PRO A 391 -17.15 2.58 -3.79
CA PRO A 391 -17.82 1.29 -3.91
C PRO A 391 -16.93 0.14 -3.42
N ALA A 392 -17.43 -0.57 -2.39
CA ALA A 392 -16.82 -1.80 -1.89
C ALA A 392 -17.24 -3.02 -2.72
N LEU A 393 -16.54 -4.14 -2.53
CA LEU A 393 -17.02 -5.42 -3.04
C LEU A 393 -18.35 -5.78 -2.35
N PRO A 394 -19.27 -6.49 -3.04
CA PRO A 394 -20.53 -6.91 -2.44
C PRO A 394 -20.30 -7.76 -1.18
N VAL A 395 -20.94 -7.35 -0.08
CA VAL A 395 -20.96 -8.11 1.18
C VAL A 395 -22.08 -9.14 1.13
N PRO A 396 -21.85 -10.41 1.53
CA PRO A 396 -22.93 -11.39 1.69
C PRO A 396 -24.02 -10.85 2.62
N LYS A 397 -25.29 -10.94 2.20
CA LYS A 397 -26.41 -10.30 2.92
C LYS A 397 -26.49 -10.68 4.40
N ASP A 398 -26.18 -11.93 4.73
CA ASP A 398 -26.23 -12.47 6.09
C ASP A 398 -25.00 -12.13 6.95
N MET A 399 -24.04 -11.37 6.39
CA MET A 399 -22.83 -10.89 7.04
C MET A 399 -22.72 -9.36 7.08
N ASP A 400 -23.69 -8.65 6.49
CA ASP A 400 -23.69 -7.19 6.38
C ASP A 400 -24.45 -6.54 7.56
N LEU A 401 -23.69 -6.09 8.57
CA LEU A 401 -24.23 -5.45 9.76
C LEU A 401 -24.97 -4.14 9.43
N LEU A 402 -24.42 -3.28 8.57
CA LEU A 402 -25.05 -1.99 8.25
C LEU A 402 -26.37 -2.20 7.51
N LYS A 403 -26.42 -3.15 6.59
CA LYS A 403 -27.66 -3.51 5.89
C LYS A 403 -28.69 -4.14 6.81
N PHE A 404 -28.26 -4.98 7.76
CA PHE A 404 -29.14 -5.49 8.81
C PHE A 404 -29.73 -4.33 9.63
N MET A 405 -28.90 -3.42 10.13
CA MET A 405 -29.33 -2.24 10.90
C MET A 405 -30.29 -1.33 10.13
N GLY A 406 -30.08 -1.17 8.82
CA GLY A 406 -30.96 -0.38 7.95
C GLY A 406 -32.31 -1.04 7.65
N SER A 407 -32.43 -2.36 7.81
CA SER A 407 -33.66 -3.12 7.53
C SER A 407 -34.74 -2.90 8.60
N HIS A 408 -36.01 -3.10 8.24
CA HIS A 408 -37.11 -3.07 9.22
C HIS A 408 -36.89 -4.04 10.39
N ALA A 409 -36.38 -5.24 10.09
CA ALA A 409 -36.10 -6.26 11.09
C ALA A 409 -34.98 -5.84 12.07
N GLY A 410 -33.91 -5.22 11.56
CA GLY A 410 -32.81 -4.74 12.40
C GLY A 410 -33.19 -3.51 13.23
N GLN A 411 -33.96 -2.58 12.67
CA GLN A 411 -34.49 -1.43 13.43
C GLN A 411 -35.40 -1.90 14.57
N HIS A 412 -36.33 -2.82 14.30
CA HIS A 412 -37.19 -3.40 15.33
C HIS A 412 -36.39 -4.19 16.38
N PHE A 413 -35.36 -4.92 15.95
CA PHE A 413 -34.47 -5.67 16.85
C PHE A 413 -33.65 -4.76 17.78
N LEU A 414 -33.20 -3.60 17.29
CA LEU A 414 -32.36 -2.69 18.07
C LEU A 414 -33.15 -1.74 18.98
N SER A 415 -34.42 -1.46 18.69
CA SER A 415 -35.29 -0.61 19.52
C SER A 415 -35.35 -1.15 20.96
N GLY A 416 -34.94 -0.32 21.93
CA GLY A 416 -34.84 -0.69 23.35
C GLY A 416 -33.75 -1.72 23.71
N ALA A 417 -32.98 -2.23 22.74
CA ALA A 417 -32.03 -3.32 22.93
C ALA A 417 -30.66 -2.87 23.48
N TRP A 418 -30.65 -2.30 24.68
CA TRP A 418 -29.44 -1.78 25.34
C TRP A 418 -28.31 -2.83 25.51
N GLY A 419 -28.65 -4.11 25.67
CA GLY A 419 -27.66 -5.20 25.71
C GLY A 419 -26.89 -5.32 24.39
N TRP A 420 -27.58 -5.26 23.25
CA TRP A 420 -26.95 -5.29 21.93
C TRP A 420 -26.21 -4.00 21.61
N PHE A 421 -26.71 -2.85 22.09
CA PHE A 421 -25.96 -1.61 22.04
C PHE A 421 -24.60 -1.73 22.74
N ALA A 422 -24.57 -2.29 23.95
CA ALA A 422 -23.32 -2.48 24.70
C ALA A 422 -22.34 -3.40 23.96
N ILE A 423 -22.83 -4.47 23.32
CA ILE A 423 -22.01 -5.37 22.48
C ILE A 423 -21.45 -4.62 21.27
N ILE A 424 -22.27 -3.85 20.54
CA ILE A 424 -21.82 -3.08 19.36
C ILE A 424 -20.83 -2.00 19.76
N ALA A 425 -21.06 -1.30 20.87
CA ALA A 425 -20.15 -0.30 21.38
C ALA A 425 -18.81 -0.92 21.80
N ALA A 426 -18.85 -2.08 22.48
CA ALA A 426 -17.65 -2.84 22.80
C ALA A 426 -16.91 -3.28 21.53
N LEU A 427 -17.63 -3.83 20.54
CA LEU A 427 -17.08 -4.17 19.23
C LEU A 427 -16.37 -2.97 18.62
N ALA A 428 -17.03 -1.82 18.51
CA ALA A 428 -16.46 -0.61 17.90
C ALA A 428 -15.21 -0.09 18.62
N VAL A 429 -15.22 -0.08 19.96
CA VAL A 429 -14.08 0.35 20.79
C VAL A 429 -12.90 -0.62 20.69
N PHE A 430 -13.16 -1.93 20.76
CA PHE A 430 -12.12 -2.94 20.60
C PHE A 430 -11.69 -3.12 19.14
N ASN A 431 -12.49 -2.71 18.17
CA ASN A 431 -12.11 -2.74 16.76
C ASN A 431 -10.98 -1.74 16.50
N THR A 432 -11.25 -0.45 16.73
CA THR A 432 -10.30 0.59 16.32
C THR A 432 -9.35 1.01 17.44
N LEU A 433 -9.86 1.42 18.60
CA LEU A 433 -9.06 2.04 19.66
C LEU A 433 -8.16 1.04 20.40
N LEU A 434 -8.75 -0.09 20.84
CA LEU A 434 -8.06 -1.03 21.75
C LEU A 434 -7.52 -2.29 21.05
N GLY A 435 -8.02 -2.66 19.88
CA GLY A 435 -7.57 -3.83 19.12
C GLY A 435 -6.64 -3.43 17.99
N GLU A 436 -7.19 -3.09 16.83
CA GLU A 436 -6.43 -3.01 15.59
C GLU A 436 -5.36 -1.91 15.61
N GLU A 437 -5.70 -0.66 15.93
CA GLU A 437 -4.70 0.40 15.92
C GLU A 437 -3.67 0.21 17.04
N LEU A 438 -4.09 -0.30 18.19
CA LEU A 438 -3.19 -0.59 19.30
C LEU A 438 -2.18 -1.69 18.94
N LEU A 439 -2.63 -2.74 18.26
CA LEU A 439 -1.80 -3.85 17.81
C LEU A 439 -0.90 -3.45 16.63
N PHE A 440 -1.47 -2.88 15.58
CA PHE A 440 -0.74 -2.61 14.35
C PHE A 440 0.09 -1.32 14.44
N ARG A 441 -0.50 -0.20 14.85
CA ARG A 441 0.18 1.11 14.85
C ARG A 441 0.88 1.38 16.17
N GLY A 442 0.33 0.89 17.27
CA GLY A 442 0.93 0.97 18.60
C GLY A 442 2.05 -0.04 18.82
N LEU A 443 1.77 -1.34 18.74
CA LEU A 443 2.74 -2.38 19.09
C LEU A 443 3.68 -2.73 17.93
N LEU A 444 3.14 -3.11 16.77
CA LEU A 444 3.95 -3.67 15.67
C LEU A 444 4.77 -2.60 14.95
N LEU A 445 4.14 -1.52 14.47
CA LEU A 445 4.79 -0.51 13.62
C LEU A 445 6.10 0.04 14.21
N PRO A 446 6.20 0.41 15.51
CA PRO A 446 7.45 0.91 16.09
C PRO A 446 8.57 -0.13 16.12
N ARG A 447 8.23 -1.42 16.06
CA ARG A 447 9.14 -2.58 16.18
C ARG A 447 9.49 -3.21 14.83
N MET A 448 8.93 -2.70 13.74
CA MET A 448 9.13 -3.23 12.39
C MET A 448 10.31 -2.60 11.64
N ARG A 449 10.88 -1.51 12.16
CA ARG A 449 11.96 -0.77 11.51
C ARG A 449 13.20 -1.62 11.28
N GLY A 450 13.59 -2.46 12.24
CA GLY A 450 14.74 -3.36 12.10
C GLY A 450 14.57 -4.40 10.99
N ALA A 451 13.34 -4.88 10.76
CA ALA A 451 13.05 -5.92 9.78
C ALA A 451 12.79 -5.41 8.35
N PHE A 452 12.23 -4.20 8.23
CA PHE A 452 11.70 -3.64 6.98
C PHE A 452 12.27 -2.26 6.60
N GLY A 453 13.11 -1.66 7.45
CA GLY A 453 13.76 -0.38 7.19
C GLY A 453 12.76 0.77 6.99
N LYS A 454 13.03 1.64 6.02
CA LYS A 454 12.17 2.81 5.68
C LYS A 454 10.78 2.47 5.14
N ARG A 455 10.52 1.18 4.88
CA ARG A 455 9.25 0.66 4.35
C ARG A 455 8.46 -0.09 5.42
N ASP A 456 8.80 0.08 6.70
CA ASP A 456 8.11 -0.50 7.84
C ASP A 456 6.61 -0.19 7.86
N TRP A 457 6.22 1.05 7.52
CA TRP A 457 4.81 1.44 7.42
C TRP A 457 4.06 0.77 6.27
N ILE A 458 4.71 0.53 5.12
CA ILE A 458 4.11 -0.23 4.01
C ILE A 458 3.90 -1.68 4.44
N ALA A 459 4.91 -2.28 5.07
CA ALA A 459 4.81 -3.65 5.57
C ALA A 459 3.73 -3.76 6.66
N ASN A 460 3.64 -2.78 7.55
CA ASN A 460 2.62 -2.73 8.61
C ASN A 460 1.21 -2.62 8.03
N GLY A 461 0.98 -1.69 7.11
CA GLY A 461 -0.30 -1.58 6.42
C GLY A 461 -0.64 -2.85 5.65
N ALA A 462 0.32 -3.48 4.95
CA ALA A 462 0.06 -4.72 4.21
C ALA A 462 -0.32 -5.91 5.11
N ILE A 463 0.33 -6.09 6.27
CA ILE A 463 -0.08 -7.15 7.21
C ILE A 463 -1.41 -6.82 7.88
N PHE A 464 -1.72 -5.54 8.10
CA PHE A 464 -3.04 -5.10 8.56
C PHE A 464 -4.13 -5.42 7.53
N THR A 465 -3.91 -5.13 6.25
CA THR A 465 -4.81 -5.51 5.16
C THR A 465 -5.08 -7.01 5.16
N LEU A 466 -4.02 -7.83 5.19
CA LEU A 466 -4.15 -9.30 5.18
C LEU A 466 -4.80 -9.86 6.45
N TYR A 467 -4.83 -9.10 7.55
CA TYR A 467 -5.49 -9.48 8.78
C TYR A 467 -7.03 -9.52 8.64
N HIS A 468 -7.60 -8.84 7.65
CA HIS A 468 -9.04 -8.86 7.34
C HIS A 468 -9.51 -10.14 6.65
N LEU A 469 -8.83 -11.27 6.89
CA LEU A 469 -9.26 -12.58 6.42
C LEU A 469 -10.61 -13.04 7.01
N HIS A 470 -11.12 -12.34 8.03
CA HIS A 470 -12.48 -12.49 8.57
C HIS A 470 -13.55 -11.67 7.82
N LEU A 471 -13.15 -10.72 6.96
CA LEU A 471 -13.98 -9.83 6.12
C LEU A 471 -13.27 -9.58 4.76
N PRO A 472 -13.11 -10.61 3.91
CA PRO A 472 -12.24 -10.55 2.74
C PRO A 472 -12.66 -9.50 1.68
N TRP A 473 -13.94 -9.13 1.64
CA TRP A 473 -14.45 -8.06 0.77
C TRP A 473 -13.92 -6.67 1.15
N GLU A 474 -13.46 -6.47 2.39
CA GLU A 474 -12.84 -5.21 2.85
C GLU A 474 -11.34 -5.13 2.48
N ILE A 475 -10.71 -6.22 2.04
CA ILE A 475 -9.27 -6.27 1.72
C ILE A 475 -8.85 -5.18 0.70
N PRO A 476 -9.59 -4.93 -0.40
CA PRO A 476 -9.22 -3.89 -1.36
C PRO A 476 -9.23 -2.48 -0.75
N LEU A 477 -10.23 -2.17 0.08
CA LEU A 477 -10.34 -0.87 0.75
C LEU A 477 -9.25 -0.75 1.82
N THR A 478 -9.10 -1.78 2.66
CA THR A 478 -8.12 -1.85 3.76
C THR A 478 -6.65 -1.81 3.30
N PHE A 479 -6.40 -2.08 2.01
CA PHE A 479 -5.08 -1.96 1.39
C PHE A 479 -4.63 -0.51 1.29
N VAL A 480 -5.53 0.39 0.93
CA VAL A 480 -5.18 1.80 0.67
C VAL A 480 -5.19 2.59 1.96
N ASP A 481 -6.27 2.55 2.74
CA ASP A 481 -6.33 3.26 4.02
C ASP A 481 -5.31 2.74 5.03
N GLY A 482 -5.14 1.41 5.14
CA GLY A 482 -4.26 0.79 6.11
C GLY A 482 -2.80 1.21 5.91
N ILE A 483 -2.37 1.33 4.65
CA ILE A 483 -1.03 1.79 4.28
C ILE A 483 -0.92 3.32 4.37
N PHE A 484 -1.80 4.07 3.70
CA PHE A 484 -1.61 5.50 3.46
C PHE A 484 -2.31 6.42 4.44
N LEU A 485 -3.42 5.98 5.05
CA LEU A 485 -4.27 6.78 5.91
C LEU A 485 -4.12 6.43 7.40
N ASP A 486 -3.61 5.24 7.72
CA ASP A 486 -3.35 4.83 9.10
C ASP A 486 -1.86 4.66 9.41
N ALA A 487 -1.17 3.74 8.72
CA ALA A 487 0.22 3.39 9.01
C ALA A 487 1.18 4.53 8.65
N TYR A 488 1.01 5.17 7.49
CA TYR A 488 1.83 6.31 7.07
C TYR A 488 1.78 7.49 8.04
N PRO A 489 0.62 8.06 8.42
CA PRO A 489 0.59 9.17 9.36
C PRO A 489 1.09 8.76 10.74
N SER A 490 0.73 7.56 11.24
CA SER A 490 1.25 7.06 12.51
C SER A 490 2.77 6.96 12.51
N ARG A 491 3.36 6.47 11.42
CA ARG A 491 4.81 6.40 11.23
C ARG A 491 5.46 7.77 11.10
N ARG A 492 4.84 8.67 10.32
CA ARG A 492 5.39 9.98 9.96
C ARG A 492 5.44 10.92 11.15
N PHE A 493 4.41 10.88 11.99
CA PHE A 493 4.29 11.72 13.19
C PHE A 493 4.65 10.98 14.49
N GLN A 494 4.99 9.70 14.41
CA GLN A 494 5.35 8.83 15.55
C GLN A 494 4.32 8.83 16.67
N SER A 495 3.08 8.68 16.27
CA SER A 495 1.95 8.76 17.16
C SER A 495 0.87 7.81 16.67
N ALA A 496 0.60 6.77 17.45
CA ALA A 496 -0.51 5.86 17.18
C ALA A 496 -1.86 6.60 17.24
N TRP A 497 -1.93 7.75 17.93
CA TRP A 497 -3.13 8.58 17.93
C TRP A 497 -3.53 9.07 16.54
N MET A 498 -2.59 9.22 15.61
CA MET A 498 -2.95 9.59 14.24
C MET A 498 -3.83 8.52 13.58
N GLY A 499 -3.41 7.25 13.61
CA GLY A 499 -4.21 6.13 13.11
C GLY A 499 -5.49 5.93 13.92
N ILE A 500 -5.41 5.95 15.26
CA ILE A 500 -6.58 5.82 16.15
C ILE A 500 -7.67 6.83 15.81
N ILE A 501 -7.33 8.11 15.63
CA ILE A 501 -8.33 9.15 15.35
C ILE A 501 -8.94 8.97 13.95
N VAL A 502 -8.11 8.68 12.95
CA VAL A 502 -8.55 8.50 11.56
C VAL A 502 -9.49 7.29 11.46
N HIS A 503 -9.03 6.15 11.94
CA HIS A 503 -9.76 4.88 11.86
C HIS A 503 -11.03 4.87 12.75
N SER A 504 -11.00 5.54 13.92
CA SER A 504 -12.18 5.60 14.81
C SER A 504 -13.35 6.42 14.25
N ALA A 505 -13.19 7.13 13.13
CA ALA A 505 -14.31 7.81 12.48
C ALA A 505 -15.47 6.85 12.17
N GLN A 506 -15.15 5.64 11.72
CA GLN A 506 -16.15 4.58 11.44
C GLN A 506 -16.80 4.07 12.74
N SER A 507 -16.02 3.85 13.79
CA SER A 507 -16.51 3.40 15.10
C SER A 507 -17.47 4.40 15.74
N VAL A 508 -17.16 5.70 15.67
CA VAL A 508 -18.03 6.77 16.19
C VAL A 508 -19.35 6.79 15.42
N MET A 509 -19.31 6.67 14.09
CA MET A 509 -20.52 6.60 13.27
C MET A 509 -21.37 5.37 13.62
N LEU A 510 -20.76 4.19 13.77
CA LEU A 510 -21.46 2.96 14.13
C LEU A 510 -22.14 3.05 15.50
N ILE A 511 -21.42 3.57 16.51
CA ILE A 511 -21.98 3.78 17.86
C ILE A 511 -23.16 4.78 17.80
N GLY A 512 -23.00 5.91 17.11
CA GLY A 512 -24.05 6.93 16.99
C GLY A 512 -25.30 6.41 16.27
N LEU A 513 -25.11 5.69 15.15
CA LEU A 513 -26.20 5.06 14.41
C LEU A 513 -26.95 4.05 15.29
N THR A 514 -26.21 3.19 16.00
CA THR A 514 -26.80 2.19 16.88
C THR A 514 -27.57 2.84 18.03
N LEU A 515 -27.01 3.87 18.66
CA LEU A 515 -27.67 4.59 19.74
C LEU A 515 -28.99 5.22 19.25
N ALA A 516 -29.00 5.82 18.06
CA ALA A 516 -30.20 6.39 17.47
C ALA A 516 -31.29 5.33 17.22
N LEU A 517 -30.91 4.11 16.84
CA LEU A 517 -31.85 3.00 16.67
C LEU A 517 -32.37 2.43 17.99
N VAL A 518 -31.57 2.47 19.05
CA VAL A 518 -31.92 1.92 20.38
C VAL A 518 -32.85 2.84 21.15
N VAL A 519 -32.68 4.16 21.00
CA VAL A 519 -33.50 5.17 21.69
C VAL A 519 -34.87 5.37 21.04
N LYS A 520 -35.00 4.99 19.77
CA LYS A 520 -36.26 5.03 19.01
C LYS A 520 -37.17 3.88 19.41
#